data_AF-A0A3D9SYG8-F1
#
_entry.id   AF-A0A3D9SYG8-F1
#
_cell.length_a   1.000
_cell.length_b   1.000
_cell.length_c   1.000
_cell.angle_alpha   90.00
_cell.angle_beta   90.00
_cell.angle_gamma   90.00
#
_symmetry.space_group_name_H-M   'P 1'
#
loop_
_entity.id
_entity.type
_entity.pdbx_description
1 polymer ?
#
loop_
_entity_poly.entity_id
_entity_poly.type
_entity_poly.pdbx_seq_one_letter_code
_entity_poly.pdbx_strand_id
1 'polypeptide(L)'
;MPTMRVGAGRTPAGQGWVNYGRGIYLDVDTSSANFAGTPIYTCSVGGNGTQWGLVGTGAVYTPTATGFRVYVQWRDNTDLAPAHAQQYGFHVNWIGVDNP
;
A
#
# COMPACT_ATOMS: atom_id res chain seq x y z
N MET A 1 17.15 -17.82 19.02
CA MET A 1 16.17 -16.82 18.57
C MET A 1 15.70 -17.23 17.19
N PRO A 2 14.40 -17.24 16.89
CA PRO A 2 13.94 -17.44 15.51
C PRO A 2 14.58 -16.39 14.59
N THR A 3 14.97 -16.78 13.38
CA THR A 3 15.60 -15.87 12.41
C THR A 3 14.51 -15.12 11.65
N MET A 4 14.31 -13.84 11.93
CA MET A 4 13.33 -13.01 11.22
C MET A 4 13.77 -12.74 9.78
N ARG A 5 12.84 -12.81 8.82
CA ARG A 5 13.05 -12.27 7.47
C ARG A 5 12.40 -10.89 7.38
N VAL A 6 13.10 -9.94 6.77
CA VAL A 6 12.59 -8.60 6.53
C VAL A 6 12.64 -8.31 5.04
N GLY A 7 11.53 -7.87 4.48
CA GLY A 7 11.42 -7.37 3.12
C GLY A 7 10.90 -5.94 3.13
N ALA A 8 11.33 -5.11 2.19
CA ALA A 8 10.83 -3.75 2.04
C ALA A 8 10.84 -3.33 0.58
N GLY A 9 9.96 -2.38 0.24
CA GLY A 9 9.87 -1.87 -1.12
C GLY A 9 8.84 -0.76 -1.25
N ARG A 10 8.60 -0.38 -2.51
CA ARG A 10 7.54 0.56 -2.86
C ARG A 10 6.94 0.23 -4.22
N THR A 11 5.66 0.59 -4.40
CA THR A 11 5.01 0.51 -5.71
C THR A 11 5.48 1.64 -6.63
N PRO A 12 5.32 1.50 -7.97
CA PRO A 12 5.57 2.61 -8.89
C PRO A 12 4.64 3.80 -8.61
N ALA A 13 5.19 5.02 -8.70
CA ALA A 13 4.45 6.24 -8.42
C ALA A 13 3.27 6.44 -9.38
N GLY A 14 2.07 6.60 -8.81
CA GLY A 14 0.84 6.91 -9.52
C GLY A 14 0.24 5.77 -10.35
N GLN A 15 0.84 4.58 -10.35
CA GLN A 15 0.41 3.46 -11.19
C GLN A 15 -0.35 2.41 -10.37
N GLY A 16 -1.19 1.63 -11.06
CA GLY A 16 -1.88 0.46 -10.50
C GLY A 16 -3.11 0.76 -9.62
N TRP A 17 -3.39 2.02 -9.33
CA TRP A 17 -4.57 2.41 -8.55
C TRP A 17 -5.87 2.16 -9.31
N VAL A 18 -6.86 1.59 -8.62
CA VAL A 18 -8.16 1.22 -9.19
C VAL A 18 -9.29 1.94 -8.43
N ASN A 19 -10.29 2.42 -9.17
CA ASN A 19 -11.49 3.06 -8.59
C ASN A 19 -12.25 2.10 -7.65
N TYR A 20 -12.70 2.64 -6.51
CA TYR A 20 -13.56 1.94 -5.56
C TYR A 20 -14.46 2.91 -4.79
N GLY A 21 -15.71 3.06 -5.26
CA GLY A 21 -16.65 4.02 -4.69
C GLY A 21 -16.09 5.45 -4.79
N ARG A 22 -15.94 6.11 -3.64
CA ARG A 22 -15.33 7.45 -3.51
C ARG A 22 -13.82 7.44 -3.28
N GLY A 23 -13.24 6.24 -3.20
CA GLY A 23 -11.82 6.02 -2.98
C GLY A 23 -11.16 5.26 -4.12
N ILE A 24 -9.92 4.91 -3.89
CA ILE A 24 -9.14 4.02 -4.75
C ILE A 24 -8.46 2.96 -3.90
N TYR A 25 -8.10 1.84 -4.53
CA TYR A 25 -7.25 0.83 -3.91
C TYR A 25 -6.05 0.51 -4.79
N LEU A 26 -5.05 -0.10 -4.16
CA LEU A 26 -3.87 -0.65 -4.81
C LEU A 26 -3.54 -2.01 -4.21
N ASP A 27 -3.31 -2.99 -5.08
CA ASP A 27 -2.70 -4.26 -4.70
C ASP A 27 -1.17 -4.09 -4.72
N VAL A 28 -0.53 -4.37 -3.59
CA VAL A 28 0.91 -4.24 -3.41
C VAL A 28 1.53 -5.63 -3.54
N ASP A 29 2.32 -5.82 -4.59
CA ASP A 29 3.11 -7.02 -4.80
C ASP A 29 4.38 -6.97 -3.95
N THR A 30 4.56 -7.98 -3.11
CA THR A 30 5.71 -8.17 -2.21
C THR A 30 6.46 -9.48 -2.49
N SER A 31 6.13 -10.17 -3.58
CA SER A 31 6.70 -11.48 -3.94
C SER A 31 8.24 -11.50 -3.97
N SER A 32 8.88 -10.38 -4.29
CA SER A 32 10.34 -10.22 -4.29
C SER A 32 10.99 -10.42 -2.91
N ALA A 33 10.24 -10.28 -1.81
CA ALA A 33 10.73 -10.54 -0.46
C ALA A 33 10.72 -12.03 -0.08
N ASN A 34 10.09 -12.89 -0.89
CA ASN A 34 10.07 -14.34 -0.69
C ASN A 34 9.65 -14.76 0.73
N PHE A 35 8.59 -14.18 1.31
CA PHE A 35 8.09 -14.61 2.63
C PHE A 35 7.57 -16.05 2.57
N ALA A 36 7.80 -16.81 3.64
CA ALA A 36 7.33 -18.20 3.76
C ALA A 36 5.88 -18.25 4.26
N GLY A 37 5.53 -17.35 5.18
CA GLY A 37 4.18 -17.17 5.70
C GLY A 37 3.60 -15.83 5.33
N THR A 38 2.44 -15.49 5.90
CA THR A 38 1.94 -14.11 5.82
C THR A 38 2.72 -13.25 6.80
N PRO A 39 3.54 -12.29 6.33
CA PRO A 39 4.32 -11.43 7.21
C PRO A 39 3.42 -10.42 7.91
N ILE A 40 3.95 -9.81 8.97
CA ILE A 40 3.40 -8.59 9.55
C ILE A 40 3.82 -7.44 8.64
N TYR A 41 2.86 -6.85 7.93
CA TYR A 41 3.09 -5.67 7.09
C TYR A 41 2.85 -4.38 7.87
N THR A 42 3.71 -3.40 7.62
CA THR A 42 3.42 -1.98 7.84
C THR A 42 3.60 -1.23 6.53
N CYS A 43 2.75 -0.23 6.29
CA CYS A 43 2.80 0.54 5.06
C CYS A 43 2.49 2.02 5.31
N SER A 44 2.86 2.83 4.31
CA SER A 44 2.50 4.25 4.23
C SER A 44 2.27 4.64 2.78
N VAL A 45 1.50 5.70 2.55
CA VAL A 45 1.33 6.28 1.21
C VAL A 45 2.27 7.48 1.06
N GLY A 46 3.17 7.41 0.08
CA GLY A 46 4.03 8.49 -0.37
C GLY A 46 3.50 9.16 -1.63
N GLY A 47 4.13 10.26 -2.05
CA GLY A 47 3.76 11.04 -3.24
C GLY A 47 4.41 12.44 -3.26
N ASN A 48 4.00 13.29 -4.19
CA ASN A 48 4.53 14.64 -4.36
C ASN A 48 3.76 15.71 -3.54
N GLY A 49 2.64 15.33 -2.90
CA GLY A 49 1.83 16.22 -2.10
C GLY A 49 0.48 15.59 -1.74
N THR A 50 -0.36 16.35 -1.02
CA THR A 50 -1.76 16.04 -0.67
C THR A 50 -2.02 14.79 0.19
N GLN A 51 -1.03 13.98 0.53
CA GLN A 51 -1.21 12.74 1.30
C GLN A 51 -1.81 12.98 2.69
N TRP A 52 -1.60 14.16 3.28
CA TRP A 52 -2.18 14.57 4.56
C TRP A 52 -3.72 14.58 4.55
N GLY A 53 -4.33 14.68 3.37
CA GLY A 53 -5.78 14.60 3.17
C GLY A 53 -6.33 13.18 3.06
N LEU A 54 -5.47 12.16 2.95
CA LEU A 54 -5.90 10.77 2.80
C LEU A 54 -6.22 10.12 4.16
N VAL A 55 -7.15 9.17 4.13
CA VAL A 55 -7.36 8.17 5.19
C VAL A 55 -7.08 6.77 4.66
N GLY A 56 -6.80 5.81 5.56
CA GLY A 56 -6.51 4.42 5.18
C GLY A 56 -5.06 4.14 4.75
N THR A 57 -4.17 5.13 4.81
CA THR A 57 -2.79 5.05 4.26
C THR A 57 -1.88 4.00 4.89
N GLY A 58 -2.23 3.47 6.07
CA GLY A 58 -1.52 2.39 6.75
C GLY A 58 -2.38 1.13 6.98
N ALA A 59 -3.56 1.05 6.38
CA ALA A 59 -4.48 -0.07 6.56
C ALA A 59 -4.15 -1.19 5.55
N VAL A 60 -3.60 -2.29 6.07
CA VAL A 60 -3.25 -3.49 5.30
C VAL A 60 -4.46 -4.43 5.28
N TYR A 61 -5.04 -4.64 4.10
CA TYR A 61 -6.17 -5.56 3.88
C TYR A 61 -5.69 -6.85 3.22
N THR A 62 -6.33 -7.96 3.61
CA THR A 62 -6.13 -9.30 3.02
C THR A 62 -4.66 -9.66 2.78
N PRO A 63 -3.78 -9.59 3.80
CA PRO A 63 -2.36 -9.87 3.61
C PRO A 63 -2.12 -11.35 3.29
N THR A 64 -1.13 -11.59 2.43
CA THR A 64 -0.60 -12.90 2.08
C THR A 64 0.93 -12.85 2.08
N ALA A 65 1.58 -14.00 1.83
CA ALA A 65 3.03 -14.07 1.64
C ALA A 65 3.55 -13.23 0.45
N THR A 66 2.68 -12.90 -0.51
CA THR A 66 3.08 -12.25 -1.77
C THR A 66 2.45 -10.89 -1.99
N GLY A 67 1.59 -10.42 -1.09
CA GLY A 67 1.06 -9.07 -1.19
C GLY A 67 -0.03 -8.76 -0.18
N PHE A 68 -0.60 -7.57 -0.36
CA PHE A 68 -1.74 -7.07 0.40
C PHE A 68 -2.43 -5.96 -0.38
N ARG A 69 -3.60 -5.52 0.08
CA ARG A 69 -4.33 -4.40 -0.50
C ARG A 69 -4.34 -3.19 0.43
N VAL A 70 -4.26 -2.00 -0.14
CA VAL A 70 -4.49 -0.72 0.56
C VAL A 70 -5.67 -0.02 -0.09
N TYR A 71 -6.56 0.53 0.75
CA TYR A 71 -7.63 1.43 0.33
C TYR A 71 -7.34 2.84 0.84
N VAL A 72 -7.53 3.84 0.00
CA VAL A 72 -7.48 5.24 0.41
C VAL A 72 -8.65 6.03 -0.17
N GLN A 73 -9.05 7.06 0.55
CA GLN A 73 -10.00 8.06 0.11
C GLN A 73 -9.64 9.40 0.74
N TRP A 74 -10.21 10.48 0.23
CA TRP A 74 -10.11 11.77 0.88
C TRP A 74 -10.86 11.80 2.21
N ARG A 75 -10.29 12.44 3.23
CA ARG A 75 -10.90 12.62 4.55
C ARG A 75 -12.24 13.37 4.48
N ASP A 76 -12.41 14.25 3.50
CA ASP A 76 -13.63 15.04 3.28
C ASP A 76 -14.72 14.29 2.48
N ASN A 77 -14.46 13.02 2.11
CA ASN A 77 -15.35 12.18 1.30
C ASN A 77 -15.66 12.73 -0.11
N THR A 78 -14.81 13.61 -0.65
CA THR A 78 -14.81 13.93 -2.08
C THR A 78 -14.26 12.75 -2.89
N ASP A 79 -14.58 12.71 -4.19
CA ASP A 79 -14.18 11.60 -5.05
C ASP A 79 -12.66 11.60 -5.30
N LEU A 80 -12.00 10.55 -4.83
CA LEU A 80 -10.63 10.22 -5.19
C LEU A 80 -10.64 9.22 -6.35
N ALA A 81 -9.80 9.46 -7.36
CA ALA A 81 -9.77 8.69 -8.60
C ALA A 81 -8.32 8.38 -9.00
N PRO A 82 -8.04 7.34 -9.80
CA PRO A 82 -6.69 6.98 -10.22
C PRO A 82 -5.93 8.11 -10.90
N ALA A 83 -6.62 9.01 -11.62
CA ALA A 83 -6.00 10.20 -12.22
C ALA A 83 -5.36 11.13 -11.17
N HIS A 84 -5.98 11.25 -9.98
CA HIS A 84 -5.38 12.00 -8.87
C HIS A 84 -4.13 11.29 -8.34
N ALA A 85 -4.14 9.96 -8.25
CA ALA A 85 -2.96 9.20 -7.85
C ALA A 85 -1.81 9.36 -8.86
N GLN A 86 -2.10 9.39 -10.16
CA GLN A 86 -1.13 9.70 -11.21
C GLN A 86 -0.57 11.12 -11.06
N GLN A 87 -1.45 12.11 -10.88
CA GLN A 87 -1.08 13.52 -10.72
C GLN A 87 -0.19 13.75 -9.49
N TYR A 88 -0.56 13.17 -8.34
CA TYR A 88 0.16 13.35 -7.08
C TYR A 88 1.26 12.31 -6.86
N GLY A 89 1.46 11.37 -7.79
CA GLY A 89 2.47 10.33 -7.68
C GLY A 89 2.26 9.40 -6.48
N PHE A 90 1.01 9.10 -6.10
CA PHE A 90 0.72 8.23 -4.97
C PHE A 90 1.32 6.85 -5.15
N HIS A 91 2.07 6.38 -4.16
CA HIS A 91 2.65 5.05 -4.10
C HIS A 91 2.61 4.53 -2.66
N VAL A 92 2.66 3.21 -2.50
CA VAL A 92 2.72 2.58 -1.18
C VAL A 92 4.16 2.19 -0.90
N ASN A 93 4.72 2.68 0.21
CA ASN A 93 5.93 2.14 0.81
C ASN A 93 5.54 1.04 1.78
N TRP A 94 6.30 -0.05 1.84
CA TRP A 94 5.99 -1.18 2.68
C TRP A 94 7.23 -1.81 3.32
N ILE A 95 7.03 -2.37 4.50
CA ILE A 95 7.96 -3.28 5.18
C ILE A 95 7.13 -4.49 5.62
N GLY A 96 7.65 -5.69 5.39
CA GLY A 96 7.09 -6.95 5.87
C GLY A 96 8.12 -7.69 6.72
N VAL A 97 7.66 -8.27 7.83
CA VAL A 97 8.48 -9.14 8.69
C VAL A 97 7.75 -10.47 8.87
N ASP A 98 8.36 -11.58 8.46
CA ASP A 98 7.89 -12.92 8.84
C ASP A 98 8.85 -13.61 9.80
N ASN A 99 8.29 -14.58 10.51
CA ASN A 99 9.06 -15.52 11.30
C ASN A 99 8.87 -16.90 10.64
N PRO A 100 9.79 -17.30 9.73
CA PRO A 100 9.71 -18.55 9.02
C PRO A 100 9.85 -19.77 9.95
#